data_AF-A0A1J5PNJ0-F1
#
_entry.id   AF-A0A1J5PNJ0-F1
#
_cell.length_a   1.000
_cell.length_b   1.000
_cell.length_c   1.000
_cell.angle_alpha   90.00
_cell.angle_beta   90.00
_cell.angle_gamma   90.00
#
_symmetry.space_group_name_H-M   'P 1'
#
loop_
_entity.id
_entity.type
_entity.pdbx_description
1 polymer ?
#
loop_
_entity_poly.entity_id
_entity_poly.type
_entity_poly.pdbx_seq_one_letter_code
_entity_poly.pdbx_strand_id
1 'polypeptide(L)'
;MLLLAPAGGDELQGVKRGIMEIADMIVVNKADGDLKMAATRTCADYAGALRLLRKRPQDPEGFPKAMMVSALQSEGLATVWAEAQALAAWRRDNGHFARRRAEQAESWFEAEVREGVLAVLTRPGRARDALARLGAEVRAGHASPSAAAARMLDLLGR
;
A
#
# COMPACT_ATOMS: atom_id res chain seq x y z
N MET A 1 -3.95 -7.25 -4.99
CA MET A 1 -4.60 -8.47 -4.49
C MET A 1 -4.08 -8.76 -3.09
N LEU A 2 -4.94 -9.20 -2.17
CA LEU A 2 -4.58 -9.58 -0.80
C LEU A 2 -4.77 -11.09 -0.65
N LEU A 3 -3.78 -11.79 -0.10
CA LEU A 3 -3.83 -13.23 0.15
C LEU A 3 -4.06 -13.47 1.64
N LEU A 4 -5.01 -14.34 1.98
CA LEU A 4 -5.39 -14.68 3.36
C LEU A 4 -5.35 -16.21 3.56
N ALA A 5 -5.13 -16.63 4.80
CA ALA A 5 -5.27 -18.03 5.19
C ALA A 5 -6.63 -18.23 5.89
N PRO A 6 -7.20 -19.46 5.91
CA PRO A 6 -8.41 -19.74 6.64
C PRO A 6 -8.11 -19.86 8.14
N ALA A 7 -9.09 -19.48 8.97
CA ALA A 7 -9.07 -19.72 10.42
C ALA A 7 -7.84 -19.19 11.19
N GLY A 8 -7.12 -18.19 10.69
CA GLY A 8 -6.29 -17.38 11.58
C GLY A 8 -7.21 -16.56 12.48
N GLY A 9 -7.10 -16.73 13.80
CA GLY A 9 -8.01 -16.13 14.77
C GLY A 9 -8.19 -14.61 14.58
N ASP A 10 -9.43 -14.16 14.77
CA ASP A 10 -9.89 -12.75 14.74
C ASP A 10 -9.30 -11.87 13.61
N GLU A 11 -9.12 -12.45 12.43
CA GLU A 11 -8.46 -11.80 11.29
C GLU A 11 -9.22 -10.58 10.73
N LEU A 12 -10.51 -10.43 11.00
CA LEU A 12 -11.22 -9.19 10.65
C LEU A 12 -10.68 -7.98 11.47
N GLN A 13 -10.12 -8.22 12.67
CA GLN A 13 -9.36 -7.24 13.44
C GLN A 13 -7.86 -7.24 13.08
N GLY A 14 -7.30 -8.37 12.67
CA GLY A 14 -5.89 -8.52 12.31
C GLY A 14 -5.49 -7.92 10.95
N VAL A 15 -6.40 -7.93 9.97
CA VAL A 15 -6.22 -7.19 8.71
C VAL A 15 -6.50 -5.72 9.00
N LYS A 16 -5.43 -4.94 9.22
CA LYS A 16 -5.49 -3.49 9.46
C LYS A 16 -6.45 -2.84 8.47
N ARG A 17 -7.41 -2.05 8.97
CA ARG A 17 -8.42 -1.32 8.19
C ARG A 17 -7.86 -0.84 6.83
N GLY A 18 -6.70 -0.17 6.87
CA GLY A 18 -5.94 0.34 5.72
C GLY A 18 -5.67 -0.61 4.53
N ILE A 19 -5.49 -1.91 4.76
CA ILE A 19 -5.13 -2.88 3.70
C ILE A 19 -6.39 -3.34 2.94
N MET A 20 -7.52 -3.42 3.64
CA MET A 20 -8.79 -3.84 3.06
C MET A 20 -9.32 -2.82 2.06
N GLU A 21 -9.18 -1.52 2.34
CA GLU A 21 -9.72 -0.48 1.45
C GLU A 21 -8.95 -0.36 0.12
N ILE A 22 -7.69 -0.82 0.10
CA ILE A 22 -6.86 -0.82 -1.11
C ILE A 22 -6.94 -2.14 -1.89
N ALA A 23 -7.45 -3.22 -1.28
CA ALA A 23 -7.52 -4.53 -1.93
C ALA A 23 -8.57 -4.54 -3.05
N ASP A 24 -8.12 -4.79 -4.29
CA ASP A 24 -9.00 -4.98 -5.44
C ASP A 24 -9.68 -6.36 -5.45
N MET A 25 -8.95 -7.36 -4.96
CA MET A 25 -9.37 -8.74 -4.84
C MET A 25 -8.76 -9.33 -3.58
N ILE A 26 -9.54 -10.12 -2.85
CA ILE A 26 -9.12 -10.90 -1.70
C ILE A 26 -9.14 -12.37 -2.09
N VAL A 27 -8.07 -13.09 -1.81
CA VAL A 27 -7.93 -14.50 -2.14
C VAL A 27 -7.66 -15.27 -0.85
N VAL A 28 -8.62 -16.11 -0.46
CA VAL A 28 -8.49 -17.01 0.68
C VAL A 28 -7.87 -18.31 0.19
N ASN A 29 -6.60 -18.54 0.52
CA ASN A 29 -5.85 -19.73 0.13
C ASN A 29 -6.15 -20.91 1.08
N LYS A 30 -5.60 -22.09 0.79
CA LYS A 30 -5.78 -23.34 1.56
C LYS A 30 -7.25 -23.77 1.65
N ALA A 31 -8.03 -23.50 0.61
CA ALA A 31 -9.43 -23.92 0.52
C ALA A 31 -9.59 -25.41 0.16
N ASP A 32 -8.86 -26.27 0.87
CA ASP A 32 -8.74 -27.70 0.64
C ASP A 32 -8.74 -28.48 1.97
N GLY A 33 -9.01 -29.78 1.88
CA GLY A 33 -9.08 -30.68 3.04
C GLY A 33 -9.96 -30.14 4.17
N ASP A 34 -9.46 -30.26 5.40
CA ASP A 34 -10.15 -29.84 6.62
C ASP A 34 -10.36 -28.31 6.71
N LEU A 35 -9.57 -27.53 5.97
CA LEU A 35 -9.64 -26.07 5.97
C LEU A 35 -10.69 -25.51 5.00
N LYS A 36 -11.27 -26.33 4.12
CA LYS A 36 -12.22 -25.88 3.10
C LYS A 36 -13.45 -25.17 3.68
N MET A 37 -14.01 -25.70 4.78
CA MET A 37 -15.15 -25.05 5.46
C MET A 37 -14.76 -23.71 6.08
N ALA A 38 -13.59 -23.65 6.74
CA ALA A 38 -13.07 -22.40 7.29
C ALA A 38 -12.83 -21.36 6.19
N ALA A 39 -12.24 -21.78 5.06
CA ALA A 39 -11.97 -20.89 3.92
C ALA A 39 -13.26 -20.31 3.34
N THR A 40 -14.32 -21.14 3.29
CA THR A 40 -15.64 -20.73 2.79
C THR A 40 -16.25 -19.67 3.69
N ARG A 41 -16.21 -19.87 5.02
CA ARG A 41 -16.70 -18.89 5.99
C ARG A 41 -15.90 -17.59 5.90
N THR A 42 -14.56 -17.66 5.91
CA THR A 42 -13.69 -16.49 5.78
C THR A 42 -13.97 -15.72 4.49
N CYS A 43 -14.13 -16.41 3.36
CA CYS A 43 -14.46 -15.79 2.08
C CYS A 43 -15.83 -15.09 2.13
N ALA A 44 -16.83 -15.68 2.78
CA ALA A 44 -18.15 -15.08 2.94
C ALA A 44 -18.11 -13.82 3.82
N ASP A 45 -17.37 -13.87 4.94
CA ASP A 45 -17.22 -12.74 5.86
C ASP A 45 -16.58 -11.54 5.13
N TYR A 46 -15.49 -11.78 4.37
CA TYR A 46 -14.84 -10.74 3.58
C TYR A 46 -15.70 -10.25 2.41
N ALA A 47 -16.41 -11.14 1.71
CA ALA A 47 -17.35 -10.73 0.66
C ALA A 47 -18.47 -9.83 1.21
N GLY A 48 -18.97 -10.12 2.41
CA GLY A 48 -19.91 -9.27 3.12
C GLY A 48 -19.32 -7.91 3.49
N ALA A 49 -18.12 -7.90 4.09
CA ALA A 49 -17.44 -6.68 4.47
C ALA A 49 -17.14 -5.76 3.27
N LEU A 50 -16.67 -6.33 2.15
CA LEU A 50 -16.38 -5.58 0.93
C LEU A 50 -17.63 -4.87 0.35
N ARG A 51 -18.83 -5.45 0.52
CA ARG A 51 -20.10 -4.81 0.10
C ARG A 51 -20.46 -3.59 0.94
N LEU A 52 -19.96 -3.50 2.16
CA LEU A 52 -20.19 -2.36 3.06
C LEU A 52 -19.19 -1.22 2.81
N LEU A 53 -18.08 -1.49 2.11
CA LEU A 53 -17.11 -0.46 1.73
C LEU A 53 -17.68 0.41 0.60
N ARG A 54 -17.31 1.70 0.61
CA ARG A 54 -17.71 2.62 -0.47
C ARG A 54 -17.19 2.12 -1.82
N LYS A 55 -18.10 2.05 -2.79
CA LYS A 55 -17.76 1.72 -4.18
C LYS A 55 -16.76 2.76 -4.72
N ARG A 56 -15.63 2.29 -5.24
CA ARG A 56 -14.61 3.15 -5.85
C ARG A 56 -14.95 3.35 -7.34
N PRO A 57 -14.68 4.53 -7.93
CA PRO A 57 -14.94 4.76 -9.35
C PRO A 57 -14.25 3.75 -10.28
N GLN A 58 -13.05 3.29 -9.90
CA GLN A 58 -12.25 2.32 -10.64
C GLN A 58 -12.66 0.86 -10.44
N ASP A 59 -13.78 0.59 -9.77
CA ASP A 59 -14.28 -0.76 -9.54
C ASP A 59 -15.54 -1.03 -10.37
N PRO A 60 -15.47 -1.98 -11.32
CA PRO A 60 -16.65 -2.45 -12.03
C PRO A 60 -17.61 -3.18 -11.11
N GLU A 61 -18.79 -3.52 -11.64
CA GLU A 61 -19.71 -4.40 -10.96
C GLU A 61 -19.04 -5.72 -10.55
N GLY A 62 -19.37 -6.20 -9.34
CA GLY A 62 -18.75 -7.39 -8.77
C GLY A 62 -17.35 -7.15 -8.19
N PHE A 63 -16.82 -5.93 -8.17
CA PHE A 63 -15.56 -5.59 -7.48
C PHE A 63 -15.78 -4.53 -6.39
N PRO A 64 -14.94 -4.53 -5.33
CA PRO A 64 -13.94 -5.55 -5.01
C PRO A 64 -14.59 -6.91 -4.64
N LYS A 65 -13.88 -8.02 -4.85
CA LYS A 65 -14.40 -9.39 -4.57
C LYS A 65 -13.45 -10.24 -3.73
N ALA A 66 -14.04 -11.20 -3.00
CA ALA A 66 -13.33 -12.27 -2.33
C ALA A 66 -13.49 -13.59 -3.12
N MET A 67 -12.43 -14.37 -3.21
CA MET A 67 -12.36 -15.65 -3.92
C MET A 67 -11.59 -16.67 -3.08
N MET A 68 -11.79 -17.95 -3.35
CA MET A 68 -11.06 -19.04 -2.70
C MET A 68 -10.13 -19.74 -3.68
N VAL A 69 -8.97 -20.19 -3.19
CA VAL A 69 -8.03 -21.02 -3.95
C VAL A 69 -7.43 -22.10 -3.06
N SER A 70 -6.98 -23.17 -3.69
CA SER A 70 -5.99 -24.08 -3.11
C SER A 70 -4.72 -24.00 -3.96
N ALA A 71 -3.70 -23.32 -3.45
CA ALA A 71 -2.40 -23.32 -4.11
C ALA A 71 -1.78 -24.73 -4.15
N LEU A 72 -2.04 -25.55 -3.13
CA LEU A 72 -1.52 -26.91 -3.04
C LEU A 72 -2.15 -27.83 -4.11
N GLN A 73 -3.47 -27.73 -4.30
CA GLN A 73 -4.21 -28.53 -5.29
C GLN A 73 -4.30 -27.84 -6.66
N SER A 74 -3.71 -26.65 -6.81
CA SER A 74 -3.83 -25.80 -8.01
C SER A 74 -5.29 -25.45 -8.39
N GLU A 75 -6.20 -25.42 -7.41
CA GLU A 75 -7.62 -25.11 -7.63
C GLU A 75 -7.89 -23.61 -7.51
N GLY A 76 -8.73 -23.08 -8.41
CA GLY A 76 -9.18 -21.68 -8.40
C GLY A 76 -8.15 -20.65 -8.91
N LEU A 77 -6.88 -21.03 -9.07
CA LEU A 77 -5.81 -20.13 -9.54
C LEU A 77 -6.10 -19.54 -10.93
N ALA A 78 -6.53 -20.38 -11.89
CA ALA A 78 -6.86 -19.94 -13.24
C ALA A 78 -8.04 -18.95 -13.23
N THR A 79 -9.06 -19.19 -12.39
CA THR A 79 -10.21 -18.32 -12.25
C THR A 79 -9.82 -16.97 -11.64
N VAL A 80 -9.00 -16.97 -10.58
CA VAL A 80 -8.46 -15.72 -9.99
C VAL A 80 -7.66 -14.93 -11.02
N TRP A 81 -6.85 -15.59 -11.83
CA TRP A 81 -6.09 -14.94 -12.89
C TRP A 81 -6.99 -14.33 -13.97
N ALA A 82 -8.03 -15.06 -14.41
CA ALA A 82 -9.01 -14.55 -15.36
C ALA A 82 -9.73 -13.30 -14.82
N GLU A 83 -10.13 -13.31 -13.56
CA GLU A 83 -10.78 -12.17 -12.89
C GLU A 83 -9.84 -10.96 -12.75
N ALA A 84 -8.57 -11.18 -12.41
CA ALA A 84 -7.57 -10.12 -12.37
C ALA A 84 -7.35 -9.48 -13.76
N GLN A 85 -7.31 -10.30 -14.81
CA GLN A 85 -7.20 -9.81 -16.18
C GLN A 85 -8.44 -9.03 -16.62
N ALA A 86 -9.64 -9.54 -16.31
CA ALA A 86 -10.90 -8.86 -16.61
C ALA A 86 -10.98 -7.49 -15.94
N LEU A 87 -10.62 -7.39 -14.66
CA LEU A 87 -10.54 -6.12 -13.95
C LEU A 87 -9.54 -5.16 -14.61
N ALA A 88 -8.34 -5.66 -14.96
CA ALA A 88 -7.32 -4.85 -15.60
C ALA A 88 -7.73 -4.36 -16.99
N ALA A 89 -8.40 -5.20 -17.79
CA ALA A 89 -8.94 -4.83 -19.10
C ALA A 89 -10.01 -3.74 -18.95
N TRP A 90 -11.01 -3.95 -18.10
CA TRP A 90 -12.06 -2.96 -17.85
C TRP A 90 -11.48 -1.62 -17.40
N ARG A 91 -10.48 -1.62 -16.50
CA ARG A 91 -9.82 -0.37 -16.05
C ARG A 91 -9.04 0.33 -17.15
N ARG A 92 -8.53 -0.40 -18.16
CA ARG A 92 -7.88 0.21 -19.34
C ARG A 92 -8.93 0.85 -20.24
N ASP A 93 -10.00 0.12 -20.54
CA ASP A 93 -11.08 0.58 -21.42
C ASP A 93 -11.78 1.82 -20.86
N ASN A 94 -11.83 1.96 -19.53
CA ASN A 94 -12.42 3.10 -18.83
C ASN A 94 -11.39 4.17 -18.41
N GLY A 95 -10.15 4.11 -18.89
CA GLY A 95 -9.11 5.12 -18.65
C GLY A 95 -8.51 5.16 -17.22
N HIS A 96 -9.10 4.44 -16.26
CA HIS A 96 -8.60 4.37 -14.88
C HIS A 96 -7.16 3.86 -14.78
N PHE A 97 -6.78 2.91 -15.62
CA PHE A 97 -5.45 2.30 -15.60
C PHE A 97 -4.35 3.32 -15.95
N ALA A 98 -4.53 4.07 -17.04
CA ALA A 98 -3.56 5.07 -17.48
C ALA A 98 -3.48 6.23 -16.48
N ARG A 99 -4.63 6.74 -16.02
CA ARG A 99 -4.68 7.82 -15.02
C ARG A 99 -3.96 7.43 -13.73
N ARG A 100 -4.27 6.25 -13.16
CA ARG A 100 -3.66 5.80 -11.92
C ARG A 100 -2.14 5.61 -12.06
N ARG A 101 -1.66 5.17 -13.22
CA ARG A 101 -0.22 5.07 -13.49
C ARG A 101 0.46 6.43 -13.58
N ALA A 102 -0.19 7.43 -14.17
CA ALA A 102 0.34 8.79 -14.23
C ALA A 102 0.45 9.40 -12.82
N GLU A 103 -0.62 9.30 -12.03
CA GLU A 103 -0.64 9.74 -10.62
C GLU A 103 0.44 9.03 -9.79
N GLN A 104 0.64 7.72 -10.01
CA GLN A 104 1.73 6.98 -9.39
C GLN A 104 3.09 7.52 -9.84
N ALA A 105 3.34 7.66 -11.14
CA ALA A 105 4.62 8.15 -11.63
C ALA A 105 5.01 9.52 -11.04
N GLU A 106 4.05 10.44 -10.95
CA GLU A 106 4.23 11.74 -10.29
C GLU A 106 4.56 11.58 -8.80
N SER A 107 3.78 10.77 -8.07
CA SER A 107 4.03 10.52 -6.65
C SER A 107 5.40 9.87 -6.39
N TRP A 108 5.84 8.96 -7.26
CA TRP A 108 7.15 8.31 -7.16
C TRP A 108 8.27 9.31 -7.46
N PHE A 109 8.11 10.15 -8.49
CA PHE A 109 9.05 11.23 -8.77
C PHE A 109 9.22 12.17 -7.57
N GLU A 110 8.12 12.61 -6.94
CA GLU A 110 8.19 13.44 -5.74
C GLU A 110 8.88 12.74 -4.57
N ALA A 111 8.64 11.44 -4.40
CA ALA A 111 9.27 10.62 -3.37
C ALA A 111 10.80 10.53 -3.59
N GLU A 112 11.24 10.28 -4.82
CA GLU A 112 12.65 10.25 -5.21
C GLU A 112 13.34 11.60 -4.99
N VAL A 113 12.68 12.71 -5.34
CA VAL A 113 13.22 14.06 -5.06
C VAL A 113 13.36 14.27 -3.54
N ARG A 114 12.36 13.90 -2.75
CA ARG A 114 12.40 14.03 -1.30
C ARG A 114 13.52 13.19 -0.69
N GLU A 115 13.64 11.93 -1.10
CA GLU A 115 14.69 11.03 -0.64
C GLU A 115 16.07 11.54 -1.06
N GLY A 116 16.23 12.00 -2.30
CA GLY A 116 17.46 12.60 -2.79
C GLY A 116 17.89 13.82 -1.98
N VAL A 117 16.96 14.70 -1.64
CA VAL A 117 17.23 15.87 -0.77
C VAL A 117 17.62 15.42 0.64
N LEU A 118 16.93 14.44 1.23
CA LEU A 118 17.30 13.89 2.53
C LEU A 118 18.67 13.19 2.51
N ALA A 119 19.02 12.54 1.40
CA ALA A 119 20.32 11.89 1.24
C ALA A 119 21.48 12.90 1.24
N VAL A 120 21.27 14.13 0.76
CA VAL A 120 22.27 15.22 0.87
C VAL A 120 22.62 15.50 2.33
N LEU A 121 21.66 15.37 3.24
CA LEU A 121 21.84 15.61 4.67
C LEU A 121 22.61 14.50 5.39
N THR A 122 22.66 13.29 4.83
CA THR A 122 23.25 12.12 5.49
C THR A 122 24.57 11.66 4.86
N ARG A 123 24.84 12.02 3.60
CA ARG A 123 26.11 11.70 2.93
C ARG A 123 27.27 12.55 3.46
N PRO A 124 28.51 12.02 3.50
CA PRO A 124 29.68 12.82 3.90
C PRO A 124 29.81 14.10 3.08
N GLY A 125 30.05 15.23 3.75
CA GLY A 125 30.21 16.53 3.11
C GLY A 125 29.64 17.68 3.95
N ARG A 126 29.76 18.89 3.41
CA ARG A 126 29.44 20.15 4.11
C ARG A 126 28.01 20.19 4.69
N ALA A 127 27.03 19.63 4.00
CA ALA A 127 25.64 19.64 4.44
C ALA A 127 25.44 18.79 5.71
N ARG A 128 25.99 17.57 5.75
CA ARG A 128 25.95 16.70 6.93
C ARG A 128 26.68 17.33 8.12
N ASP A 129 27.84 17.92 7.89
CA ASP A 129 28.63 18.56 8.95
C ASP A 129 27.90 19.77 9.54
N ALA A 130 27.28 20.59 8.67
CA ALA A 130 26.44 21.71 9.08
C ALA A 130 25.22 21.24 9.87
N LEU A 131 24.53 20.19 9.43
CA LEU A 131 23.39 19.61 10.13
C LEU A 131 23.78 19.12 11.53
N ALA A 132 24.92 18.43 11.66
CA ALA A 132 25.43 17.95 12.94
C ALA A 132 25.76 19.12 13.89
N ARG A 133 26.43 20.16 13.40
CA ARG A 133 26.76 21.36 14.18
C ARG A 133 25.50 22.10 14.64
N LEU A 134 24.58 22.38 13.73
CA LEU A 134 23.31 23.07 14.05
C LEU A 134 22.46 22.25 15.03
N GLY A 135 22.45 20.92 14.90
CA GLY A 135 21.80 20.03 15.86
C GLY A 135 22.41 20.10 17.26
N ALA A 136 23.73 20.29 17.37
CA ALA A 136 24.40 20.50 18.65
C ALA A 136 24.06 21.87 19.26
N GLU A 137 23.97 22.94 18.44
CA GLU A 137 23.52 24.27 18.89
C GLU A 137 22.08 24.24 19.44
N VAL A 138 21.17 23.52 18.77
CA VAL A 138 19.79 23.33 19.24
C VAL A 138 19.76 22.55 20.55
N ARG A 139 20.52 21.44 20.64
CA ARG A 139 20.58 20.62 21.85
C ARG A 139 21.11 21.42 23.06
N ALA A 140 22.06 22.31 22.84
CA ALA A 140 22.62 23.17 23.88
C ALA A 140 21.72 24.37 24.24
N GLY A 141 20.61 24.59 23.52
CA GLY A 141 19.72 25.74 23.72
C GLY A 141 20.26 27.06 23.16
N HIS A 142 21.32 27.03 22.35
CA HIS A 142 21.91 28.23 21.74
C HIS A 142 21.15 28.70 20.48
N ALA A 143 20.31 27.84 19.90
CA ALA A 143 19.43 28.18 18.79
C ALA A 143 18.07 27.48 18.95
N SER A 144 17.00 28.14 18.52
CA SER A 144 15.70 27.48 18.41
C SER A 144 15.70 26.50 17.22
N PRO A 145 14.90 25.42 17.26
CA PRO A 145 14.78 24.47 16.14
C PRO A 145 14.46 25.16 14.80
N SER A 146 13.53 26.12 14.80
CA SER A 146 13.14 26.85 13.59
C SER A 146 14.26 27.72 13.02
N ALA A 147 15.03 28.40 13.89
CA ALA A 147 16.15 29.23 13.45
C ALA A 147 17.31 28.40 12.88
N ALA A 148 17.61 27.26 13.51
CA ALA A 148 18.61 26.32 13.01
C ALA A 148 18.19 25.67 11.68
N ALA A 149 16.90 25.34 11.52
CA ALA A 149 16.35 24.81 10.27
C ALA A 149 16.45 25.84 9.12
N ALA A 150 16.10 27.11 9.37
CA ALA A 150 16.24 28.18 8.38
C ALA A 150 17.70 28.32 7.91
N ARG A 151 18.66 28.38 8.85
CA ARG A 151 20.10 28.42 8.51
C ARG A 151 20.56 27.20 7.70
N MET A 152 19.97 26.02 7.96
CA MET A 152 20.29 24.82 7.19
C MET A 152 19.75 24.92 5.75
N LEU A 153 18.54 25.45 5.57
CA LEU A 153 17.94 25.66 4.25
C LEU A 153 18.72 26.70 3.43
N ASP A 154 19.11 27.82 4.07
CA ASP A 154 19.96 28.85 3.44
C ASP A 154 21.28 28.23 2.92
N LEU A 155 21.90 27.34 3.71
CA LEU A 155 23.14 26.65 3.34
C LEU A 155 22.97 25.69 2.16
N LEU A 156 21.76 25.17 1.94
CA LEU A 156 21.41 24.34 0.78
C LEU A 156 20.99 25.18 -0.44
N GLY A 157 21.03 26.51 -0.34
CA GLY A 157 20.67 27.42 -1.41
C GLY A 157 19.17 27.59 -1.60
N ARG A 158 18.40 27.54 -0.50
CA ARG A 158 16.95 27.77 -0.48
C ARG A 158 16.58 28.87 0.49
#